data_AF-A0A7Y5USN9-F1
#
_entry.id   AF-A0A7Y5USN9-F1
#
_cell.length_a   1.000
_cell.length_b   1.000
_cell.length_c   1.000
_cell.angle_alpha   90.00
_cell.angle_beta   90.00
_cell.angle_gamma   90.00
#
_symmetry.space_group_name_H-M   'P 1'
#
loop_
_entity.id
_entity.type
_entity.pdbx_description
1 polymer ?
#
loop_
_entity_poly.entity_id
_entity_poly.type
_entity_poly.pdbx_seq_one_letter_code
_entity_poly.pdbx_strand_id
1 'polypeptide(L)'
;FGVFAALASERGAPKVRAAALWAALAVLVRADGFVWVAMSGVAALATANTNERRAMFRALVLVALVSLGVTLAYLAFRWSYFEALQPNTARIKVAFGAKYLQRGAQYVASLCLCVVSVPLALGGALTRARRDVSGLALGSLVFCASAFAYLILLGGDWMMMYRMLVPAMPFVALALGAWLATLASPTLRLVLGGGVVVLGALPCFDVHAVPRGGRELAHFRWSQDFRGEYEMWAKGVVDIENWQLDGRALGLATKPGESIVLGNIGALGYYAPELVVYDTQGLTNREPLLPLDPKAREMPGHDRKVEIAGFEKYRPTFFNARIVSASEPWKILPKAWQALDEQGASQGPNEAIRAKYDFELVPLDEARGFRPDSALLLIRFRR
;
A
#
# COMPACT_ATOMS: atom_id res chain seq x y z
N PHE A 1 13.94 11.77 -6.43
CA PHE A 1 14.32 12.65 -7.55
C PHE A 1 15.38 13.69 -7.16
N GLY A 2 15.14 14.58 -6.18
CA GLY A 2 16.08 15.67 -5.82
C GLY A 2 17.52 15.23 -5.52
N VAL A 3 17.70 14.07 -4.86
CA VAL A 3 19.02 13.45 -4.64
C VAL A 3 19.73 13.16 -5.97
N PHE A 4 19.06 12.46 -6.89
CA PHE A 4 19.62 12.15 -8.20
C PHE A 4 19.95 13.41 -8.99
N ALA A 5 19.03 14.38 -9.05
CA ALA A 5 19.25 15.62 -9.79
C ALA A 5 20.48 16.39 -9.27
N ALA A 6 20.63 16.53 -7.94
CA ALA A 6 21.77 17.21 -7.33
C ALA A 6 23.11 16.50 -7.56
N LEU A 7 23.10 15.17 -7.68
CA LEU A 7 24.30 14.39 -7.97
C LEU A 7 24.64 14.37 -9.46
N ALA A 8 23.64 14.21 -10.33
CA ALA A 8 23.82 13.93 -11.75
C ALA A 8 23.84 15.18 -12.64
N SER A 9 23.36 16.35 -12.18
CA SER A 9 23.33 17.58 -12.99
C SER A 9 24.73 18.10 -13.34
N GLU A 10 25.67 18.00 -12.40
CA GLU A 10 27.06 18.44 -12.54
C GLU A 10 27.98 17.30 -12.07
N ARG A 11 28.12 16.26 -12.89
CA ARG A 11 28.79 15.01 -12.48
C ARG A 11 30.23 15.18 -12.00
N GLY A 12 30.96 16.15 -12.54
CA GLY A 12 32.31 16.50 -12.11
C GLY A 12 32.37 17.27 -10.80
N ALA A 13 31.27 17.91 -10.39
CA ALA A 13 31.14 18.69 -9.17
C ALA A 13 29.75 18.48 -8.53
N PRO A 14 29.46 17.28 -7.98
CA PRO A 14 28.14 16.98 -7.43
C PRO A 14 27.73 17.99 -6.35
N LYS A 15 26.45 18.41 -6.36
CA LYS A 15 25.91 19.37 -5.39
C LYS A 15 25.60 18.68 -4.06
N VAL A 16 26.65 18.28 -3.34
CA VAL A 16 26.55 17.34 -2.20
C VAL A 16 25.63 17.86 -1.09
N ARG A 17 25.67 19.16 -0.78
CA ARG A 17 24.80 19.76 0.25
C ARG A 17 23.31 19.62 -0.11
N ALA A 18 22.95 19.92 -1.36
CA ALA A 18 21.59 19.77 -1.84
C ALA A 18 21.16 18.30 -1.86
N ALA A 19 22.04 17.40 -2.34
CA ALA A 19 21.77 15.96 -2.32
C ALA A 19 21.55 15.42 -0.90
N ALA A 20 22.37 15.85 0.06
CA ALA A 20 22.25 15.46 1.47
C ALA A 20 20.97 15.99 2.12
N LEU A 21 20.58 17.24 1.83
CA LEU A 21 19.31 17.81 2.29
C LEU A 21 18.12 17.00 1.75
N TRP A 22 18.09 16.72 0.45
CA TRP A 22 17.02 15.90 -0.14
C TRP A 22 16.98 14.48 0.43
N ALA A 23 18.15 13.90 0.73
CA ALA A 23 18.24 12.59 1.33
C ALA A 23 17.71 12.56 2.77
N ALA A 24 18.06 13.57 3.58
CA ALA A 24 17.53 13.76 4.92
C ALA A 24 15.99 13.88 4.89
N LEU A 25 15.44 14.72 4.01
CA LEU A 25 13.99 14.88 3.86
C LEU A 25 13.32 13.57 3.41
N ALA A 26 13.92 12.82 2.49
CA ALA A 26 13.37 11.55 2.03
C ALA A 26 13.26 10.53 3.17
N VAL A 27 14.28 10.43 4.03
CA VAL A 27 14.30 9.55 5.21
C VAL A 27 13.27 9.98 6.26
N LEU A 28 13.05 11.28 6.46
CA LEU A 28 12.08 11.78 7.45
C LEU A 28 10.62 11.60 7.01
N VAL A 29 10.33 11.70 5.70
CA VAL A 29 8.96 11.59 5.18
C VAL A 29 8.55 10.15 4.90
N ARG A 30 9.51 9.22 4.75
CA ARG A 30 9.23 7.82 4.39
C ARG A 30 10.08 6.83 5.17
N ALA A 31 9.44 5.77 5.65
CA ALA A 31 10.12 4.67 6.35
C ALA A 31 11.18 3.95 5.48
N ASP A 32 10.96 3.90 4.17
CA ASP A 32 11.88 3.33 3.17
C ASP A 32 12.71 4.40 2.44
N GLY A 33 12.72 5.65 2.92
CA GLY A 33 13.37 6.77 2.23
C GLY A 33 14.83 6.51 1.88
N PHE A 34 15.57 5.85 2.77
CA PHE A 34 16.98 5.49 2.56
C PHE A 34 17.19 4.55 1.36
N VAL A 35 16.22 3.67 1.05
CA VAL A 35 16.27 2.78 -0.12
C VAL A 35 16.23 3.61 -1.41
N TRP A 36 15.32 4.58 -1.48
CA TRP A 36 15.19 5.49 -2.63
C TRP A 36 16.39 6.42 -2.80
N VAL A 37 17.03 6.82 -1.69
CA VAL A 37 18.31 7.54 -1.70
C VAL A 37 19.41 6.67 -2.29
N ALA A 38 19.53 5.40 -1.85
CA ALA A 38 20.51 4.46 -2.37
C ALA A 38 20.31 4.21 -3.87
N MET A 39 19.07 3.98 -4.32
CA MET A 39 18.73 3.82 -5.74
C MET A 39 19.11 5.06 -6.56
N SER A 40 18.84 6.27 -6.04
CA SER A 40 19.25 7.52 -6.67
C SER A 40 20.77 7.62 -6.80
N GLY A 41 21.49 7.18 -5.78
CA GLY A 41 22.95 7.15 -5.78
C GLY A 41 23.54 6.15 -6.76
N VAL A 42 22.99 4.93 -6.82
CA VAL A 42 23.37 3.90 -7.80
C VAL A 42 23.11 4.39 -9.23
N ALA A 43 21.95 4.99 -9.46
CA ALA A 43 21.61 5.60 -10.75
C ALA A 43 22.60 6.71 -11.13
N ALA A 44 22.94 7.62 -10.19
CA ALA A 44 23.91 8.68 -10.45
C ALA A 44 25.31 8.12 -10.75
N LEU A 45 25.77 7.14 -9.97
CA LEU A 45 27.06 6.49 -10.16
C LEU A 45 27.15 5.75 -11.50
N ALA A 46 26.06 5.11 -11.94
CA ALA A 46 26.00 4.42 -13.23
C ALA A 46 26.19 5.37 -14.42
N THR A 47 25.86 6.66 -14.25
CA THR A 47 26.05 7.70 -15.28
C THR A 47 27.42 8.36 -15.25
N ALA A 48 28.20 8.17 -14.18
CA ALA A 48 29.51 8.82 -14.01
C ALA A 48 30.60 8.13 -14.85
N ASN A 49 31.38 8.93 -15.58
CA ASN A 49 32.57 8.43 -16.27
C ASN A 49 33.72 8.12 -15.29
N THR A 50 34.79 7.50 -15.77
CA THR A 50 35.93 7.08 -14.93
C THR A 50 36.53 8.21 -14.09
N ASN A 51 36.61 9.42 -14.65
CA ASN A 51 37.18 10.58 -13.98
C ASN A 51 36.23 11.17 -12.92
N GLU A 52 34.92 11.09 -13.15
CA GLU A 52 33.87 11.58 -12.24
C GLU A 52 33.60 10.64 -11.07
N ARG A 53 33.81 9.33 -11.26
CA ARG A 53 33.48 8.29 -10.26
C ARG A 53 34.05 8.54 -8.88
N ARG A 54 35.28 9.08 -8.78
CA ARG A 54 35.91 9.38 -7.48
C ARG A 54 35.18 10.51 -6.75
N ALA A 55 34.83 11.58 -7.46
CA ALA A 55 34.08 12.70 -6.89
C ALA A 55 32.65 12.26 -6.51
N MET A 56 31.99 11.50 -7.39
CA MET A 56 30.67 10.93 -7.15
C MET A 56 30.66 10.02 -5.93
N PHE A 57 31.63 9.09 -5.80
CA PHE A 57 31.70 8.19 -4.66
C PHE A 57 31.86 8.94 -3.33
N ARG A 58 32.73 9.97 -3.28
CA ARG A 58 32.86 10.84 -2.10
C ARG A 58 31.55 11.55 -1.75
N ALA A 59 30.85 12.07 -2.76
CA ALA A 59 29.54 12.69 -2.57
C ALA A 59 28.52 11.68 -2.01
N LEU A 60 28.49 10.47 -2.55
CA LEU A 60 27.61 9.39 -2.09
C LEU A 60 27.90 8.96 -0.65
N VAL A 61 29.17 8.87 -0.26
CA VAL A 61 29.55 8.58 1.13
C VAL A 61 29.00 9.67 2.05
N LEU A 62 29.18 10.95 1.71
CA LEU A 62 28.66 12.04 2.54
C LEU A 62 27.12 12.02 2.61
N VAL A 63 26.43 11.80 1.49
CA VAL A 63 24.97 11.66 1.46
C VAL A 63 24.50 10.47 2.31
N ALA A 64 25.21 9.34 2.24
CA ALA A 64 24.91 8.15 3.04
C ALA A 64 25.12 8.41 4.55
N LEU A 65 26.22 9.08 4.93
CA LEU A 65 26.49 9.45 6.32
C LEU A 65 25.42 10.39 6.88
N VAL A 66 24.99 11.40 6.11
CA VAL A 66 23.89 12.30 6.52
C VAL A 66 22.58 11.53 6.65
N SER A 67 22.25 10.68 5.68
CA SER A 67 21.03 9.85 5.71
C SER A 67 21.02 8.90 6.92
N LEU A 68 22.17 8.29 7.23
CA LEU A 68 22.35 7.43 8.39
C LEU A 68 22.19 8.22 9.68
N GLY A 69 22.85 9.38 9.81
CA GLY A 69 22.74 10.24 11.00
C GLY A 69 21.28 10.67 11.27
N VAL A 70 20.55 11.09 10.24
CA VAL A 70 19.13 11.45 10.34
C VAL A 70 18.26 10.24 10.70
N THR A 71 18.54 9.07 10.10
CA THR A 71 17.83 7.82 10.45
C THR A 71 18.04 7.45 11.90
N LEU A 72 19.28 7.49 12.40
CA LEU A 72 19.62 7.17 13.78
C LEU A 72 18.98 8.16 14.76
N ALA A 73 18.99 9.46 14.45
CA ALA A 73 18.30 10.47 15.26
C ALA A 73 16.79 10.23 15.32
N TYR A 74 16.17 9.89 14.19
CA TYR A 74 14.73 9.55 14.14
C TYR A 74 14.42 8.28 14.92
N LEU A 75 15.24 7.23 14.80
CA LEU A 75 15.09 5.99 15.56
C LEU A 75 15.29 6.22 17.07
N ALA A 76 16.23 7.07 17.47
CA ALA A 76 16.43 7.45 18.87
C ALA A 76 15.20 8.18 19.42
N PHE A 77 14.64 9.14 18.67
CA PHE A 77 13.38 9.79 19.02
C PHE A 77 12.23 8.78 19.15
N ARG A 78 12.11 7.84 18.20
CA ARG A 78 11.07 6.80 18.27
C ARG A 78 11.23 5.89 19.47
N TRP A 79 12.47 5.51 19.79
CA TRP A 79 12.76 4.73 20.99
C TRP A 79 12.37 5.49 22.25
N SER A 80 12.76 6.77 22.37
CA SER A 80 12.45 7.56 23.56
C SER A 80 10.97 7.85 23.73
N TYR A 81 10.22 8.00 22.63
CA TYR A 81 8.80 8.39 22.68
C TYR A 81 7.85 7.19 22.65
N PHE A 82 8.09 6.21 21.78
CA PHE A 82 7.21 5.05 21.57
C PHE A 82 7.71 3.77 22.25
N GLU A 83 8.92 3.78 22.84
CA GLU A 83 9.60 2.60 23.40
C GLU A 83 9.81 1.49 22.35
N ALA A 84 9.86 1.89 21.07
CA ALA A 84 9.96 0.95 19.95
C ALA A 84 10.67 1.59 18.76
N LEU A 85 11.64 0.88 18.19
CA LEU A 85 12.36 1.31 16.99
C LEU A 85 11.48 1.25 15.73
N GLN A 86 10.56 0.28 15.66
CA GLN A 86 9.71 0.05 14.52
C GLN A 86 8.24 -0.05 14.96
N PRO A 87 7.30 0.46 14.15
CA PRO A 87 5.89 0.23 14.40
C PRO A 87 5.56 -1.25 14.15
N ASN A 88 4.54 -1.77 14.82
CA ASN A 88 4.10 -3.15 14.59
C ASN A 88 3.73 -3.43 13.13
N THR A 89 3.12 -2.46 12.45
CA THR A 89 2.81 -2.54 11.02
C THR A 89 4.02 -2.85 10.14
N ALA A 90 5.22 -2.36 10.47
CA ALA A 90 6.43 -2.66 9.71
C ALA A 90 6.82 -4.14 9.87
N ARG A 91 6.66 -4.69 11.07
CA ARG A 91 6.96 -6.11 11.38
C ARG A 91 5.99 -7.07 10.68
N ILE A 92 4.79 -6.62 10.35
CA ILE A 92 3.77 -7.40 9.64
C ILE A 92 4.06 -7.48 8.16
N LYS A 93 4.45 -6.34 7.58
CA LYS A 93 4.52 -6.17 6.13
C LYS A 93 5.79 -6.70 5.50
N VAL A 94 6.84 -6.95 6.29
CA VAL A 94 8.10 -7.49 5.80
C VAL A 94 8.12 -9.00 6.01
N ALA A 95 8.09 -9.73 4.91
CA ALA A 95 8.30 -11.17 4.88
C ALA A 95 9.20 -11.54 3.69
N PHE A 96 10.00 -12.59 3.87
CA PHE A 96 10.94 -13.09 2.86
C PHE A 96 10.61 -14.53 2.49
N GLY A 97 10.86 -14.90 1.23
CA GLY A 97 10.59 -16.23 0.69
C GLY A 97 10.13 -16.20 -0.76
N ALA A 98 10.25 -17.33 -1.45
CA ALA A 98 9.94 -17.46 -2.88
C ALA A 98 8.51 -17.01 -3.23
N LYS A 99 7.54 -17.31 -2.35
CA LYS A 99 6.14 -16.86 -2.46
C LYS A 99 6.04 -15.32 -2.54
N TYR A 100 6.76 -14.60 -1.69
CA TYR A 100 6.72 -13.13 -1.67
C TYR A 100 7.39 -12.54 -2.91
N LEU A 101 8.51 -13.12 -3.35
CA LEU A 101 9.17 -12.73 -4.60
C LEU A 101 8.27 -12.97 -5.81
N GLN A 102 7.56 -14.11 -5.85
CA GLN A 102 6.57 -14.39 -6.90
C GLN A 102 5.46 -13.33 -6.91
N ARG A 103 4.88 -13.02 -5.74
CA ARG A 103 3.82 -12.00 -5.63
C ARG A 103 4.31 -10.63 -6.07
N GLY A 104 5.53 -10.25 -5.68
CA GLY A 104 6.16 -9.01 -6.10
C GLY A 104 6.46 -8.96 -7.60
N ALA A 105 6.87 -10.07 -8.21
CA ALA A 105 7.04 -10.19 -9.66
C ALA A 105 5.69 -10.06 -10.39
N GLN A 106 4.63 -10.69 -9.88
CA GLN A 106 3.27 -10.53 -10.38
C GLN A 106 2.79 -9.07 -10.24
N TYR A 107 3.10 -8.38 -9.14
CA TYR A 107 2.80 -6.96 -8.96
C TYR A 107 3.45 -6.07 -10.03
N VAL A 108 4.75 -6.25 -10.28
CA VAL A 108 5.48 -5.50 -11.33
C VAL A 108 4.99 -5.86 -12.73
N ALA A 109 4.70 -7.14 -13.00
CA ALA A 109 4.12 -7.56 -14.27
C ALA A 109 2.73 -6.96 -14.48
N SER A 110 1.88 -6.97 -13.45
CA SER A 110 0.54 -6.38 -13.46
C SER A 110 0.62 -4.88 -13.78
N LEU A 111 1.53 -4.15 -13.13
CA LEU A 111 1.82 -2.75 -13.45
C LEU A 111 2.16 -2.56 -14.93
N CYS A 112 3.12 -3.33 -15.47
CA CYS A 112 3.56 -3.17 -16.86
C CYS A 112 2.44 -3.50 -17.87
N LEU A 113 1.55 -4.43 -17.54
CA LEU A 113 0.42 -4.82 -18.38
C LEU A 113 -0.75 -3.83 -18.28
N CYS A 114 -1.01 -3.26 -17.10
CA CYS A 114 -2.04 -2.23 -16.92
C CYS A 114 -1.57 -0.88 -17.48
N VAL A 115 -0.35 -0.45 -17.15
CA VAL A 115 0.20 0.86 -17.49
C VAL A 115 1.30 0.70 -18.55
N VAL A 116 0.89 0.29 -19.77
CA VAL A 116 1.79 -0.04 -20.89
C VAL A 116 2.71 1.12 -21.30
N SER A 117 2.36 2.37 -20.97
CA SER A 117 3.24 3.52 -21.16
C SER A 117 4.59 3.38 -20.43
N VAL A 118 4.63 2.67 -19.29
CA VAL A 118 5.86 2.43 -18.52
C VAL A 118 6.84 1.56 -19.31
N PRO A 119 6.52 0.31 -19.72
CA PRO A 119 7.45 -0.49 -20.52
C PRO A 119 7.76 0.14 -21.89
N LEU A 120 6.85 0.91 -22.50
CA LEU A 120 7.14 1.65 -23.72
C LEU A 120 8.20 2.74 -23.51
N ALA A 121 8.06 3.57 -22.47
CA ALA A 121 9.03 4.62 -22.14
C ALA A 121 10.42 4.03 -21.81
N LEU A 122 10.45 2.94 -21.03
CA LEU A 122 11.70 2.26 -20.67
C LEU A 122 12.33 1.55 -21.87
N GLY A 123 11.55 0.82 -22.68
CA GLY A 123 12.03 0.16 -23.89
C GLY A 123 12.56 1.15 -24.92
N GLY A 124 11.87 2.27 -25.10
CA GLY A 124 12.33 3.38 -25.93
C GLY A 124 13.66 3.96 -25.45
N ALA A 125 13.79 4.24 -24.16
CA ALA A 125 15.04 4.76 -23.58
C ALA A 125 16.22 3.78 -23.72
N LEU A 126 15.96 2.47 -23.67
CA LEU A 126 16.98 1.43 -23.81
C LEU A 126 17.70 1.51 -25.17
N THR A 127 17.00 1.91 -26.23
CA THR A 127 17.59 2.10 -27.57
C THR A 127 18.68 3.18 -27.59
N ARG A 128 18.69 4.08 -26.59
CA ARG A 128 19.60 5.22 -26.51
C ARG A 128 20.56 5.18 -25.32
N ALA A 129 20.35 4.30 -24.35
CA ALA A 129 21.08 4.28 -23.08
C ALA A 129 22.60 4.36 -23.21
N ARG A 130 23.20 3.69 -24.22
CA ARG A 130 24.66 3.69 -24.45
C ARG A 130 25.20 4.93 -25.18
N ARG A 131 24.34 5.66 -25.88
CA ARG A 131 24.74 6.82 -26.71
C ARG A 131 24.28 8.15 -26.10
N ASP A 132 23.53 8.11 -25.01
CA ASP A 132 23.07 9.29 -24.30
C ASP A 132 24.22 9.90 -23.49
N VAL A 133 24.84 10.95 -24.03
CA VAL A 133 25.90 11.71 -23.34
C VAL A 133 25.38 12.30 -22.03
N SER A 134 24.10 12.71 -21.99
CA SER A 134 23.46 13.25 -20.78
C SER A 134 23.24 12.20 -19.70
N GLY A 135 23.40 10.90 -20.03
CA GLY A 135 23.23 9.74 -19.15
C GLY A 135 21.88 9.63 -18.45
N LEU A 136 20.93 10.51 -18.77
CA LEU A 136 19.60 10.52 -18.18
C LEU A 136 18.84 9.24 -18.53
N ALA A 137 19.01 8.71 -19.75
CA ALA A 137 18.44 7.43 -20.15
C ALA A 137 18.97 6.29 -19.26
N LEU A 138 20.30 6.17 -19.13
CA LEU A 138 20.92 5.12 -18.32
C LEU A 138 20.55 5.26 -16.83
N GLY A 139 20.65 6.46 -16.27
CA GLY A 139 20.29 6.72 -14.87
C GLY A 139 18.82 6.39 -14.59
N SER A 140 17.92 6.74 -15.51
CA SER A 140 16.48 6.44 -15.39
C SER A 140 16.19 4.95 -15.47
N LEU A 141 16.84 4.23 -16.39
CA LEU A 141 16.71 2.78 -16.52
C LEU A 141 17.23 2.06 -15.27
N VAL A 142 18.41 2.45 -14.78
CA VAL A 142 18.99 1.87 -13.56
C VAL A 142 18.09 2.14 -12.36
N PHE A 143 17.55 3.35 -12.23
CA PHE A 143 16.62 3.67 -11.14
C PHE A 143 15.34 2.84 -11.22
N CYS A 144 14.69 2.78 -12.38
CA CYS A 144 13.44 2.04 -12.54
C CYS A 144 13.65 0.53 -12.35
N ALA A 145 14.74 -0.03 -12.87
CA ALA A 145 15.12 -1.42 -12.62
C ALA A 145 15.35 -1.69 -11.13
N SER A 146 16.03 -0.79 -10.43
CA SER A 146 16.23 -0.91 -8.98
C SER A 146 14.90 -0.83 -8.22
N ALA A 147 14.01 0.08 -8.61
CA ALA A 147 12.68 0.21 -8.04
C ALA A 147 11.85 -1.07 -8.25
N PHE A 148 11.84 -1.64 -9.45
CA PHE A 148 11.17 -2.92 -9.73
C PHE A 148 11.76 -4.06 -8.88
N ALA A 149 13.08 -4.17 -8.79
CA ALA A 149 13.73 -5.16 -7.93
C ALA A 149 13.30 -4.99 -6.47
N TYR A 150 13.23 -3.76 -5.96
CA TYR A 150 12.75 -3.50 -4.61
C TYR A 150 11.28 -3.88 -4.40
N LEU A 151 10.40 -3.55 -5.35
CA LEU A 151 8.98 -3.95 -5.27
C LEU A 151 8.81 -5.48 -5.30
N ILE A 152 9.66 -6.18 -6.06
CA ILE A 152 9.72 -7.65 -6.05
C ILE A 152 10.15 -8.16 -4.67
N LEU A 153 11.22 -7.59 -4.10
CA LEU A 153 11.71 -7.95 -2.77
C LEU A 153 10.69 -7.68 -1.66
N LEU A 154 9.92 -6.59 -1.76
CA LEU A 154 8.83 -6.27 -0.82
C LEU A 154 7.61 -7.19 -0.96
N GLY A 155 7.42 -7.82 -2.12
CA GLY A 155 6.23 -8.62 -2.42
C GLY A 155 4.99 -7.83 -2.81
N GLY A 156 5.16 -6.59 -3.28
CA GLY A 156 4.10 -5.71 -3.80
C GLY A 156 3.35 -4.88 -2.76
N ASP A 157 2.25 -4.24 -3.19
CA ASP A 157 1.31 -3.50 -2.34
C ASP A 157 -0.12 -3.89 -2.73
N TRP A 158 -0.98 -4.10 -1.74
CA TRP A 158 -2.36 -4.50 -2.01
C TRP A 158 -3.23 -3.33 -2.49
N MET A 159 -2.82 -2.08 -2.22
CA MET A 159 -3.62 -0.91 -2.60
C MET A 159 -3.63 -0.66 -4.11
N MET A 160 -4.57 0.17 -4.55
CA MET A 160 -4.77 0.49 -5.97
C MET A 160 -3.68 1.40 -6.57
N MET A 161 -3.66 1.46 -7.90
CA MET A 161 -2.90 2.40 -8.74
C MET A 161 -1.38 2.31 -8.57
N TYR A 162 -0.88 1.13 -8.18
CA TYR A 162 0.55 0.84 -8.05
C TYR A 162 1.35 1.91 -7.31
N ARG A 163 0.76 2.52 -6.27
CA ARG A 163 1.26 3.75 -5.64
C ARG A 163 2.69 3.67 -5.10
N MET A 164 3.22 2.48 -4.86
CA MET A 164 4.62 2.29 -4.46
C MET A 164 5.62 2.65 -5.57
N LEU A 165 5.17 2.76 -6.83
CA LEU A 165 5.98 3.20 -7.96
C LEU A 165 6.02 4.73 -8.12
N VAL A 166 5.14 5.49 -7.46
CA VAL A 166 5.09 6.96 -7.61
C VAL A 166 6.47 7.63 -7.49
N PRO A 167 7.37 7.24 -6.56
CA PRO A 167 8.72 7.81 -6.49
C PRO A 167 9.60 7.57 -7.73
N ALA A 168 9.31 6.53 -8.53
CA ALA A 168 10.01 6.22 -9.79
C ALA A 168 9.41 6.91 -11.02
N MET A 169 8.22 7.50 -10.91
CA MET A 169 7.56 8.14 -12.06
C MET A 169 8.34 9.30 -12.70
N PRO A 170 9.07 10.15 -11.94
CA PRO A 170 9.97 11.13 -12.56
C PRO A 170 11.04 10.50 -13.46
N PHE A 171 11.52 9.30 -13.14
CA PHE A 171 12.51 8.60 -13.96
C PHE A 171 11.89 7.94 -15.18
N VAL A 172 10.64 7.47 -15.10
CA VAL A 172 9.90 7.05 -16.30
C VAL A 172 9.68 8.24 -17.24
N ALA A 173 9.36 9.43 -16.71
CA ALA A 173 9.24 10.64 -17.50
C ALA A 173 10.57 11.06 -18.16
N LEU A 174 11.69 10.97 -17.43
CA LEU A 174 13.03 11.19 -17.99
C LEU A 174 13.38 10.16 -19.07
N ALA A 175 13.04 8.88 -18.87
CA ALA A 175 13.23 7.83 -19.86
C ALA A 175 12.42 8.13 -21.15
N LEU A 176 11.16 8.54 -21.01
CA LEU A 176 10.33 8.98 -22.12
C LEU A 176 10.96 10.18 -22.84
N GLY A 177 11.39 11.21 -22.11
CA GLY A 177 12.05 12.39 -22.67
C GLY A 177 13.31 12.03 -23.45
N ALA A 178 14.15 11.15 -22.90
CA ALA A 178 15.36 10.68 -23.56
C ALA A 178 15.07 9.86 -24.83
N TRP A 179 14.00 9.07 -24.83
CA TRP A 179 13.53 8.37 -26.03
C TRP A 179 13.04 9.35 -27.09
N LEU A 180 12.13 10.27 -26.74
CA LEU A 180 11.57 11.24 -27.69
C LEU A 180 12.63 12.16 -28.28
N ALA A 181 13.68 12.50 -27.53
CA ALA A 181 14.81 13.29 -28.03
C ALA A 181 15.55 12.64 -29.21
N THR A 182 15.38 11.33 -29.44
CA THR A 182 15.96 10.62 -30.59
C THR A 182 15.22 10.90 -31.90
N LEU A 183 13.98 11.38 -31.83
CA LEU A 183 13.15 11.62 -33.00
C LEU A 183 13.50 12.98 -33.59
N ALA A 184 13.73 13.06 -34.90
CA ALA A 184 14.09 14.32 -35.55
C ALA A 184 12.91 15.33 -35.57
N SER A 185 11.69 14.84 -35.79
CA SER A 185 10.49 15.68 -35.96
C SER A 185 9.87 16.10 -34.61
N PRO A 186 9.72 17.41 -34.33
CA PRO A 186 9.00 17.90 -33.15
C PRO A 186 7.54 17.43 -33.10
N THR A 187 6.86 17.38 -34.23
CA THR A 187 5.48 16.89 -34.34
C THR A 187 5.40 15.43 -33.93
N LEU A 188 6.34 14.59 -34.37
CA LEU A 188 6.37 13.18 -33.99
C LEU A 188 6.63 13.01 -32.49
N ARG A 189 7.50 13.84 -31.89
CA ARG A 189 7.71 13.85 -30.43
C ARG A 189 6.43 14.18 -29.67
N LEU A 190 5.69 15.19 -30.12
CA LEU A 190 4.45 15.61 -29.50
C LEU A 190 3.37 14.52 -29.61
N VAL A 191 3.18 13.96 -30.81
CA VAL A 191 2.17 12.92 -31.06
C VAL A 191 2.49 11.64 -30.28
N LEU A 192 3.73 11.14 -30.36
CA LEU A 192 4.12 9.93 -29.63
C LEU A 192 4.16 10.15 -28.12
N GLY A 193 4.72 11.28 -27.67
CA GLY A 193 4.76 11.62 -26.24
C GLY A 193 3.35 11.77 -25.66
N GLY A 194 2.48 12.52 -26.34
CA GLY A 194 1.07 12.67 -25.97
C GLY A 194 0.34 11.33 -25.97
N GLY A 195 0.53 10.51 -27.00
CA GLY A 195 -0.06 9.16 -27.07
C GLY A 195 0.37 8.25 -25.93
N VAL A 196 1.66 8.23 -25.57
CA VAL A 196 2.19 7.45 -24.43
C VAL A 196 1.63 7.96 -23.10
N VAL A 197 1.50 9.28 -22.91
CA VAL A 197 0.90 9.85 -21.70
C VAL A 197 -0.58 9.49 -21.59
N VAL A 198 -1.34 9.66 -22.68
CA VAL A 198 -2.77 9.27 -22.73
C VAL A 198 -2.93 7.78 -22.42
N LEU A 199 -2.14 6.92 -23.07
CA LEU A 199 -2.13 5.48 -22.84
C LEU A 199 -1.86 5.12 -21.37
N GLY A 200 -0.98 5.88 -20.69
CA GLY A 200 -0.70 5.72 -19.27
C GLY A 200 -1.83 6.15 -18.34
N ALA A 201 -2.71 7.05 -18.79
CA ALA A 201 -3.84 7.55 -18.02
C ALA A 201 -5.12 6.72 -18.18
N LEU A 202 -5.25 5.94 -19.27
CA LEU A 202 -6.43 5.11 -19.55
C LEU A 202 -6.82 4.14 -18.40
N PRO A 203 -5.88 3.50 -17.67
CA PRO A 203 -6.24 2.62 -16.56
C PRO A 203 -6.98 3.30 -15.42
N CYS A 204 -6.90 4.64 -15.30
CA CYS A 204 -7.69 5.42 -14.34
C CYS A 204 -9.19 5.39 -14.65
N PHE A 205 -9.58 4.96 -15.85
CA PHE A 205 -10.96 4.86 -16.33
C PHE A 205 -11.33 3.42 -16.73
N ASP A 206 -10.57 2.44 -16.23
CA ASP A 206 -10.68 1.02 -16.59
C ASP A 206 -10.56 0.71 -18.09
N VAL A 207 -9.90 1.58 -18.85
CA VAL A 207 -9.55 1.34 -20.25
C VAL A 207 -8.12 0.83 -20.31
N HIS A 208 -7.91 -0.33 -20.92
CA HIS A 208 -6.61 -1.00 -20.95
C HIS A 208 -6.24 -1.42 -22.37
N ALA A 209 -4.96 -1.24 -22.73
CA ALA A 209 -4.44 -1.79 -23.99
C ALA A 209 -4.28 -3.31 -23.94
N VAL A 210 -4.00 -3.88 -22.76
CA VAL A 210 -3.90 -5.33 -22.57
C VAL A 210 -5.26 -5.88 -22.12
N PRO A 211 -5.80 -6.91 -22.80
CA PRO A 211 -7.05 -7.57 -22.41
C PRO A 211 -7.02 -8.11 -20.98
N ARG A 212 -8.20 -8.21 -20.35
CA ARG A 212 -8.35 -8.69 -18.96
C ARG A 212 -7.62 -10.02 -18.70
N GLY A 213 -7.81 -11.00 -19.58
CA GLY A 213 -7.18 -12.33 -19.43
C GLY A 213 -5.65 -12.27 -19.35
N GLY A 214 -5.00 -11.35 -20.09
CA GLY A 214 -3.55 -11.16 -19.99
C GLY A 214 -3.11 -10.54 -18.67
N ARG A 215 -3.88 -9.57 -18.16
CA ARG A 215 -3.61 -8.90 -16.87
C ARG A 215 -3.85 -9.82 -15.68
N GLU A 216 -4.83 -10.71 -15.77
CA GLU A 216 -5.20 -11.68 -14.73
C GLU A 216 -4.11 -12.73 -14.49
N LEU A 217 -3.30 -13.07 -15.50
CA LEU A 217 -2.11 -13.93 -15.33
C LEU A 217 -1.10 -13.35 -14.32
N ALA A 218 -1.09 -12.02 -14.18
CA ALA A 218 -0.24 -11.30 -13.22
C ALA A 218 -0.99 -10.94 -11.92
N HIS A 219 -2.11 -11.60 -11.60
CA HIS A 219 -2.84 -11.36 -10.37
C HIS A 219 -2.00 -11.66 -9.13
N PHE A 220 -1.91 -10.68 -8.23
CA PHE A 220 -1.07 -10.73 -7.03
C PHE A 220 -1.87 -10.54 -5.73
N ARG A 221 -3.15 -10.13 -5.80
CA ARG A 221 -4.04 -9.95 -4.63
C ARG A 221 -4.76 -11.27 -4.34
N TRP A 222 -4.00 -12.29 -3.98
CA TRP A 222 -4.47 -13.68 -4.09
C TRP A 222 -5.69 -14.07 -3.24
N SER A 223 -5.99 -13.39 -2.13
CA SER A 223 -7.19 -13.68 -1.33
C SER A 223 -8.46 -12.98 -1.84
N GLN A 224 -8.42 -12.40 -3.04
CA GLN A 224 -9.56 -11.77 -3.72
C GLN A 224 -9.58 -12.14 -5.20
N ASP A 225 -10.74 -12.04 -5.82
CA ASP A 225 -10.87 -12.13 -7.28
C ASP A 225 -10.10 -11.02 -7.98
N PHE A 226 -9.71 -11.27 -9.24
CA PHE A 226 -9.07 -10.24 -10.04
C PHE A 226 -10.01 -9.06 -10.27
N ARG A 227 -9.50 -7.86 -9.96
CA ARG A 227 -10.17 -6.58 -10.18
C ARG A 227 -9.21 -5.61 -10.85
N GLY A 228 -9.73 -4.81 -11.77
CA GLY A 228 -9.00 -3.67 -12.34
C GLY A 228 -8.65 -2.64 -11.27
N GLU A 229 -7.69 -1.76 -11.55
CA GLU A 229 -7.27 -0.75 -10.58
C GLU A 229 -8.37 0.29 -10.31
N TYR A 230 -9.18 0.64 -11.31
CA TYR A 230 -10.37 1.47 -11.14
C TYR A 230 -11.44 0.78 -10.29
N GLU A 231 -11.72 -0.50 -10.55
CA GLU A 231 -12.67 -1.28 -9.73
C GLU A 231 -12.21 -1.38 -8.27
N MET A 232 -10.91 -1.56 -8.04
CA MET A 232 -10.31 -1.53 -6.70
C MET A 232 -10.48 -0.16 -6.03
N TRP A 233 -10.27 0.94 -6.77
CA TRP A 233 -10.51 2.30 -6.28
C TRP A 233 -11.98 2.53 -5.93
N ALA A 234 -12.90 2.17 -6.82
CA ALA A 234 -14.34 2.34 -6.62
C ALA A 234 -14.82 1.54 -5.40
N LYS A 235 -14.33 0.30 -5.24
CA LYS A 235 -14.55 -0.49 -4.02
C LYS A 235 -14.02 0.22 -2.79
N GLY A 236 -12.81 0.79 -2.87
CA GLY A 236 -12.20 1.55 -1.77
C GLY A 236 -13.02 2.77 -1.34
N VAL A 237 -13.65 3.48 -2.28
CA VAL A 237 -14.56 4.60 -1.97
C VAL A 237 -15.75 4.10 -1.15
N VAL A 238 -16.41 3.03 -1.61
CA VAL A 238 -17.54 2.42 -0.90
C VAL A 238 -17.12 1.89 0.48
N ASP A 239 -15.95 1.24 0.58
CA ASP A 239 -15.43 0.76 1.86
C ASP A 239 -15.21 1.91 2.86
N ILE A 240 -14.69 3.05 2.39
CA ILE A 240 -14.51 4.24 3.23
C ILE A 240 -15.86 4.75 3.74
N GLU A 241 -16.85 4.91 2.88
CA GLU A 241 -18.20 5.35 3.27
C GLU A 241 -18.81 4.41 4.31
N ASN A 242 -18.67 3.10 4.10
CA ASN A 242 -19.13 2.09 5.05
C ASN A 242 -18.40 2.18 6.39
N TRP A 243 -17.08 2.38 6.40
CA TRP A 243 -16.33 2.55 7.65
C TRP A 243 -16.72 3.84 8.39
N GLN A 244 -17.04 4.92 7.67
CA GLN A 244 -17.54 6.13 8.29
C GLN A 244 -18.93 5.91 8.90
N LEU A 245 -19.82 5.21 8.21
CA LEU A 245 -21.15 4.85 8.70
C LEU A 245 -21.06 3.93 9.93
N ASP A 246 -20.29 2.84 9.85
CA ASP A 246 -20.03 1.92 10.98
C ASP A 246 -19.47 2.70 12.19
N GLY A 247 -18.50 3.59 11.96
CA GLY A 247 -17.91 4.42 13.01
C GLY A 247 -18.92 5.37 13.66
N ARG A 248 -19.78 6.03 12.88
CA ARG A 248 -20.85 6.89 13.43
C ARG A 248 -21.86 6.08 14.23
N ALA A 249 -22.31 4.95 13.70
CA ALA A 249 -23.25 4.08 14.39
C ALA A 249 -22.69 3.61 15.73
N LEU A 250 -21.41 3.19 15.75
CA LEU A 250 -20.71 2.82 16.97
C LEU A 250 -20.58 4.00 17.95
N GLY A 251 -20.23 5.19 17.47
CA GLY A 251 -20.14 6.39 18.30
C GLY A 251 -21.45 6.76 19.00
N LEU A 252 -22.60 6.35 18.45
CA LEU A 252 -23.92 6.55 19.05
C LEU A 252 -24.32 5.42 20.01
N ALA A 253 -23.87 4.19 19.75
CA ALA A 253 -24.31 2.99 20.45
C ALA A 253 -23.36 2.54 21.57
N THR A 254 -22.15 3.07 21.61
CA THR A 254 -21.11 2.67 22.58
C THR A 254 -20.89 3.73 23.65
N LYS A 255 -20.29 3.31 24.77
CA LYS A 255 -19.95 4.15 25.92
C LYS A 255 -18.43 4.28 26.08
N PRO A 256 -17.93 5.38 26.68
CA PRO A 256 -16.52 5.51 26.96
C PRO A 256 -15.97 4.33 27.78
N GLY A 257 -14.82 3.81 27.34
CA GLY A 257 -14.16 2.67 27.96
C GLY A 257 -14.63 1.30 27.45
N GLU A 258 -15.68 1.23 26.63
CA GLU A 258 -15.95 0.02 25.86
C GLU A 258 -14.87 -0.21 24.81
N SER A 259 -14.77 -1.44 24.32
CA SER A 259 -13.73 -1.84 23.37
C SER A 259 -14.23 -2.85 22.33
N ILE A 260 -13.59 -2.86 21.16
CA ILE A 260 -13.94 -3.74 20.04
C ILE A 260 -12.69 -4.36 19.41
N VAL A 261 -12.78 -5.62 18.95
CA VAL A 261 -11.73 -6.26 18.15
C VAL A 261 -12.10 -6.20 16.67
N LEU A 262 -11.22 -5.67 15.82
CA LEU A 262 -11.45 -5.53 14.37
C LEU A 262 -10.16 -5.79 13.58
N GLY A 263 -10.26 -6.00 12.27
CA GLY A 263 -9.08 -6.03 11.39
C GLY A 263 -8.99 -4.83 10.48
N ASN A 264 -9.98 -4.64 9.61
CA ASN A 264 -10.03 -3.43 8.79
C ASN A 264 -10.68 -2.31 9.59
N ILE A 265 -9.88 -1.61 10.40
CA ILE A 265 -10.38 -0.57 11.31
C ILE A 265 -10.81 0.73 10.59
N GLY A 266 -10.33 0.96 9.36
CA GLY A 266 -10.82 2.03 8.48
C GLY A 266 -10.84 3.42 9.14
N ALA A 267 -11.94 4.14 8.96
CA ALA A 267 -12.19 5.45 9.56
C ALA A 267 -12.87 5.39 10.95
N LEU A 268 -13.06 4.20 11.51
CA LEU A 268 -13.92 3.98 12.67
C LEU A 268 -13.51 4.81 13.89
N GLY A 269 -12.21 4.80 14.24
CA GLY A 269 -11.70 5.52 15.40
C GLY A 269 -11.84 7.04 15.33
N TYR A 270 -12.08 7.61 14.14
CA TYR A 270 -12.37 9.04 13.99
C TYR A 270 -13.81 9.38 14.41
N TYR A 271 -14.76 8.48 14.16
CA TYR A 271 -16.19 8.70 14.46
C TYR A 271 -16.64 8.08 15.79
N ALA A 272 -15.85 7.17 16.36
CA ALA A 272 -16.05 6.60 17.68
C ALA A 272 -14.76 6.75 18.53
N PRO A 273 -14.36 7.98 18.89
CA PRO A 273 -13.06 8.25 19.53
C PRO A 273 -12.94 7.68 20.94
N GLU A 274 -14.05 7.42 21.61
CA GLU A 274 -14.07 6.87 22.98
C GLU A 274 -14.09 5.33 23.00
N LEU A 275 -14.23 4.69 21.84
CA LEU A 275 -14.22 3.24 21.69
C LEU A 275 -12.78 2.76 21.49
N VAL A 276 -12.30 1.90 22.40
CA VAL A 276 -10.96 1.32 22.28
C VAL A 276 -10.96 0.24 21.18
N VAL A 277 -10.15 0.42 20.15
CA VAL A 277 -10.07 -0.53 19.02
C VAL A 277 -8.83 -1.39 19.15
N TYR A 278 -9.02 -2.71 19.25
CA TYR A 278 -7.98 -3.71 19.17
C TYR A 278 -7.88 -4.23 17.73
N ASP A 279 -6.76 -3.93 17.06
CA ASP A 279 -6.57 -4.27 15.65
C ASP A 279 -5.84 -5.60 15.45
N THR A 280 -6.51 -6.57 14.82
CA THR A 280 -5.90 -7.84 14.39
C THR A 280 -4.74 -7.63 13.39
N GLN A 281 -4.62 -6.45 12.76
CA GLN A 281 -3.57 -6.03 11.85
C GLN A 281 -2.51 -5.12 12.51
N GLY A 282 -2.50 -4.98 13.84
CA GLY A 282 -1.40 -4.37 14.58
C GLY A 282 -1.21 -2.86 14.40
N LEU A 283 -2.24 -2.11 13.98
CA LEU A 283 -2.18 -0.65 13.87
C LEU A 283 -2.28 0.03 15.24
N THR A 284 -3.09 -0.51 16.15
CA THR A 284 -3.43 0.15 17.43
C THR A 284 -2.84 -0.54 18.66
N ASN A 285 -2.23 -1.70 18.50
CA ASN A 285 -1.85 -2.58 19.59
C ASN A 285 -0.40 -3.10 19.45
N ARG A 286 0.19 -3.53 20.57
CA ARG A 286 1.61 -3.93 20.69
C ARG A 286 1.84 -5.42 20.44
N GLU A 287 0.78 -6.20 20.24
CA GLU A 287 0.81 -7.65 20.27
C GLU A 287 1.60 -8.23 19.09
N PRO A 288 2.36 -9.32 19.33
CA PRO A 288 3.12 -9.97 18.28
C PRO A 288 2.14 -10.61 17.28
N LEU A 289 2.32 -10.28 16.01
CA LEU A 289 1.53 -10.86 14.94
C LEU A 289 2.13 -12.18 14.50
N LEU A 290 1.27 -13.19 14.39
CA LEU A 290 1.67 -14.52 13.99
C LEU A 290 1.53 -14.66 12.47
N PRO A 291 2.46 -15.38 11.81
CA PRO A 291 2.26 -15.78 10.43
C PRO A 291 0.92 -16.49 10.31
N LEU A 292 0.13 -16.11 9.30
CA LEU A 292 -0.95 -16.97 8.84
C LEU A 292 -0.37 -18.27 8.29
N ASP A 293 -1.23 -19.25 7.99
CA ASP A 293 -0.82 -20.49 7.31
C ASP A 293 0.19 -20.16 6.19
N PRO A 294 1.43 -20.66 6.26
CA PRO A 294 2.46 -20.38 5.25
C PRO A 294 1.99 -20.67 3.81
N LYS A 295 1.06 -21.61 3.66
CA LYS A 295 0.44 -21.99 2.38
C LYS A 295 -0.68 -21.04 1.95
N ALA A 296 -1.33 -20.32 2.86
CA ALA A 296 -2.43 -19.42 2.55
C ALA A 296 -1.99 -18.30 1.61
N ARG A 297 -2.68 -18.13 0.49
CA ARG A 297 -2.36 -17.09 -0.48
C ARG A 297 -3.11 -15.80 -0.15
N GLU A 298 -2.46 -14.93 0.62
CA GLU A 298 -3.02 -13.66 1.08
C GLU A 298 -2.60 -12.47 0.22
N MET A 299 -3.32 -11.35 0.40
CA MET A 299 -2.95 -10.06 -0.18
C MET A 299 -1.60 -9.55 0.35
N PRO A 300 -0.86 -8.76 -0.45
CA PRO A 300 0.39 -8.13 0.00
C PRO A 300 0.23 -7.38 1.33
N GLY A 301 1.06 -7.72 2.31
CA GLY A 301 1.09 -7.04 3.60
C GLY A 301 -0.02 -7.44 4.59
N HIS A 302 -0.78 -8.50 4.28
CA HIS A 302 -1.82 -9.09 5.16
C HIS A 302 -1.51 -10.54 5.55
N ASP A 303 -0.24 -10.95 5.45
CA ASP A 303 0.22 -12.32 5.69
C ASP A 303 0.37 -12.68 7.18
N ARG A 304 0.21 -11.71 8.08
CA ARG A 304 0.29 -11.91 9.54
C ARG A 304 -0.84 -11.18 10.23
N LYS A 305 -1.44 -11.82 11.24
CA LYS A 305 -2.55 -11.26 12.03
C LYS A 305 -2.43 -11.72 13.49
N VAL A 306 -3.09 -11.01 14.39
CA VAL A 306 -3.37 -11.49 15.75
C VAL A 306 -4.74 -12.14 15.69
N GLU A 307 -4.83 -13.41 16.07
CA GLU A 307 -6.12 -14.07 16.19
C GLU A 307 -6.98 -13.37 17.23
N ILE A 308 -8.29 -13.38 17.03
CA ILE A 308 -9.22 -12.67 17.93
C ILE A 308 -9.09 -13.19 19.39
N ALA A 309 -8.83 -14.48 19.57
CA ALA A 309 -8.56 -15.09 20.88
C ALA A 309 -7.35 -14.44 21.60
N GLY A 310 -6.36 -13.94 20.84
CA GLY A 310 -5.21 -13.22 21.40
C GLY A 310 -5.57 -11.93 22.13
N PHE A 311 -6.78 -11.39 21.91
CA PHE A 311 -7.30 -10.20 22.57
C PHE A 311 -8.18 -10.51 23.79
N GLU A 312 -8.51 -11.78 24.08
CA GLU A 312 -9.35 -12.16 25.23
C GLU A 312 -8.79 -11.66 26.57
N LYS A 313 -7.46 -11.58 26.69
CA LYS A 313 -6.77 -11.02 27.87
C LYS A 313 -7.13 -9.57 28.18
N TYR A 314 -7.60 -8.80 27.19
CA TYR A 314 -8.06 -7.43 27.37
C TYR A 314 -9.56 -7.34 27.70
N ARG A 315 -10.27 -8.47 27.72
CA ARG A 315 -11.72 -8.57 27.97
C ARG A 315 -12.54 -7.61 27.10
N PRO A 316 -12.35 -7.63 25.77
CA PRO A 316 -13.03 -6.72 24.87
C PRO A 316 -14.55 -6.76 25.06
N THR A 317 -15.22 -5.61 24.92
CA THR A 317 -16.68 -5.55 25.05
C THR A 317 -17.34 -6.21 23.84
N PHE A 318 -16.87 -5.87 22.65
CA PHE A 318 -17.44 -6.28 21.38
C PHE A 318 -16.46 -7.15 20.58
N PHE A 319 -16.97 -8.24 20.02
CA PHE A 319 -16.28 -9.06 19.04
C PHE A 319 -16.31 -8.41 17.67
N ASN A 320 -17.44 -7.84 17.27
CA ASN A 320 -17.63 -7.20 15.98
C ASN A 320 -18.89 -6.31 16.02
N ALA A 321 -19.00 -5.41 15.05
CA ALA A 321 -20.18 -4.59 14.83
C ALA A 321 -20.35 -4.27 13.35
N ARG A 322 -21.59 -4.31 12.86
CA ARG A 322 -21.92 -3.99 11.46
C ARG A 322 -23.31 -3.39 11.35
N ILE A 323 -23.47 -2.42 10.46
CA ILE A 323 -24.79 -1.98 10.02
C ILE A 323 -25.42 -3.09 9.15
N VAL A 324 -26.68 -3.41 9.43
CA VAL A 324 -27.47 -4.46 8.77
C VAL A 324 -28.89 -3.95 8.49
N SER A 325 -29.62 -4.66 7.63
CA SER A 325 -31.07 -4.49 7.53
C SER A 325 -31.72 -4.96 8.83
N ALA A 326 -32.60 -4.17 9.44
CA ALA A 326 -33.29 -4.54 10.67
C ALA A 326 -34.30 -5.68 10.42
N SER A 327 -34.83 -5.80 9.21
CA SER A 327 -35.66 -6.92 8.77
C SER A 327 -34.88 -8.24 8.56
N GLU A 328 -33.58 -8.17 8.24
CA GLU A 328 -32.76 -9.34 7.91
C GLU A 328 -31.34 -9.30 8.55
N PRO A 329 -31.25 -9.09 9.87
CA PRO A 329 -29.99 -8.73 10.54
C PRO A 329 -28.94 -9.85 10.51
N TRP A 330 -29.38 -11.10 10.33
CA TRP A 330 -28.55 -12.29 10.48
C TRP A 330 -27.83 -12.71 9.21
N LYS A 331 -28.22 -12.17 8.04
CA LYS A 331 -27.64 -12.54 6.74
C LYS A 331 -26.14 -12.29 6.64
N ILE A 332 -25.62 -11.33 7.40
CA ILE A 332 -24.19 -10.98 7.40
C ILE A 332 -23.31 -11.97 8.20
N LEU A 333 -23.91 -12.79 9.06
CA LEU A 333 -23.15 -13.77 9.83
C LEU A 333 -22.58 -14.85 8.91
N PRO A 334 -21.41 -15.44 9.21
CA PRO A 334 -20.95 -16.62 8.49
C PRO A 334 -22.01 -17.73 8.52
N LYS A 335 -22.18 -18.49 7.44
CA LYS A 335 -23.17 -19.61 7.42
C LYS A 335 -22.98 -20.59 8.59
N ALA A 336 -21.73 -20.87 8.97
CA ALA A 336 -21.40 -21.72 10.11
C ALA A 336 -21.86 -21.16 11.48
N TRP A 337 -22.23 -19.88 11.54
CA TRP A 337 -22.74 -19.22 12.73
C TRP A 337 -24.26 -19.11 12.73
N GLN A 338 -24.91 -19.39 11.60
CA GLN A 338 -26.34 -19.24 11.45
C GLN A 338 -27.07 -20.53 11.86
N ALA A 339 -28.20 -20.39 12.55
CA ALA A 339 -29.24 -21.39 12.56
C ALA A 339 -30.04 -21.23 11.26
N LEU A 340 -30.14 -22.30 10.48
CA LEU A 340 -30.86 -22.30 9.20
C LEU A 340 -32.15 -23.10 9.37
N ASP A 341 -33.24 -22.63 8.76
CA ASP A 341 -34.46 -23.41 8.62
C ASP A 341 -34.33 -24.49 7.52
N GLU A 342 -35.42 -25.23 7.28
CA GLU A 342 -35.48 -26.29 6.27
C GLU A 342 -35.23 -25.76 4.84
N GLN A 343 -35.49 -24.48 4.59
CA GLN A 343 -35.28 -23.81 3.30
C GLN A 343 -33.88 -23.18 3.19
N GLY A 344 -33.06 -23.29 4.24
CA GLY A 344 -31.71 -22.74 4.30
C GLY A 344 -31.67 -21.23 4.59
N ALA A 345 -32.78 -20.62 5.02
CA ALA A 345 -32.81 -19.22 5.41
C ALA A 345 -32.36 -19.05 6.87
N SER A 346 -31.68 -17.93 7.16
CA SER A 346 -31.11 -17.67 8.48
C SER A 346 -32.19 -17.24 9.48
N GLN A 347 -32.32 -17.99 10.57
CA GLN A 347 -33.20 -17.71 11.71
C GLN A 347 -32.44 -17.04 12.87
N GLY A 348 -31.19 -16.63 12.65
CA GLY A 348 -30.32 -16.02 13.66
C GLY A 348 -29.05 -16.81 13.94
N PRO A 349 -28.30 -16.43 14.98
CA PRO A 349 -27.13 -17.19 15.41
C PRO A 349 -27.52 -18.58 15.96
N ASN A 350 -26.72 -19.60 15.67
CA ASN A 350 -26.91 -20.94 16.24
C ASN A 350 -26.52 -21.01 17.73
N GLU A 351 -26.92 -22.09 18.39
CA GLU A 351 -26.76 -22.26 19.85
C GLU A 351 -25.30 -22.17 20.30
N ALA A 352 -24.37 -22.79 19.56
CA ALA A 352 -22.95 -22.77 19.88
C ALA A 352 -22.37 -21.35 19.88
N ILE A 353 -22.84 -20.50 18.97
CA ILE A 353 -22.43 -19.10 18.89
C ILE A 353 -23.15 -18.26 19.96
N ARG A 354 -24.43 -18.48 20.21
CA ARG A 354 -25.18 -17.83 21.31
C ARG A 354 -24.63 -18.16 22.69
N ALA A 355 -23.96 -19.30 22.87
CA ALA A 355 -23.28 -19.64 24.11
C ALA A 355 -22.06 -18.73 24.38
N LYS A 356 -21.44 -18.18 23.32
CA LYS A 356 -20.22 -17.37 23.40
C LYS A 356 -20.47 -15.87 23.30
N TYR A 357 -21.53 -15.47 22.61
CA TYR A 357 -21.79 -14.07 22.29
C TYR A 357 -23.24 -13.67 22.52
N ASP A 358 -23.42 -12.43 22.94
CA ASP A 358 -24.72 -11.76 22.98
C ASP A 358 -24.87 -10.87 21.75
N PHE A 359 -26.07 -10.86 21.18
CA PHE A 359 -26.39 -10.12 19.95
C PHE A 359 -27.40 -9.05 20.26
N GLU A 360 -27.06 -7.80 19.96
CA GLU A 360 -27.91 -6.64 20.21
C GLU A 360 -28.14 -5.89 18.90
N LEU A 361 -29.39 -5.56 18.61
CA LEU A 361 -29.76 -4.74 17.46
C LEU A 361 -30.15 -3.36 17.96
N VAL A 362 -29.38 -2.35 17.56
CA VAL A 362 -29.63 -0.95 17.89
C VAL A 362 -30.22 -0.28 16.65
N PRO A 363 -31.51 0.12 16.64
CA PRO A 363 -32.10 0.82 15.51
C PRO A 363 -31.33 2.10 15.18
N LEU A 364 -31.12 2.37 13.90
CA LEU A 364 -30.42 3.56 13.42
C LEU A 364 -31.42 4.55 12.82
N ASP A 365 -31.32 5.81 13.26
CA ASP A 365 -32.26 6.87 12.90
C ASP A 365 -31.92 7.49 11.53
N GLU A 366 -32.90 7.52 10.62
CA GLU A 366 -32.79 8.17 9.31
C GLU A 366 -32.44 9.65 9.42
N ALA A 367 -32.91 10.35 10.47
CA ALA A 367 -32.60 11.75 10.70
C ALA A 367 -31.11 12.00 10.95
N ARG A 368 -30.34 10.96 11.26
CA ARG A 368 -28.87 11.01 11.43
C ARG A 368 -28.10 10.55 10.18
N GLY A 369 -28.79 10.40 9.06
CA GLY A 369 -28.19 10.04 7.76
C GLY A 369 -27.95 8.54 7.59
N PHE A 370 -28.63 7.69 8.35
CA PHE A 370 -28.68 6.25 8.10
C PHE A 370 -29.80 5.91 7.12
N ARG A 371 -29.72 4.74 6.47
CA ARG A 371 -30.77 4.31 5.54
C ARG A 371 -32.01 3.83 6.31
N PRO A 372 -33.21 3.90 5.71
CA PRO A 372 -34.39 3.22 6.24
C PRO A 372 -34.10 1.74 6.52
N ASP A 373 -34.80 1.17 7.50
CA ASP A 373 -34.62 -0.23 7.92
C ASP A 373 -33.17 -0.59 8.30
N SER A 374 -32.37 0.36 8.79
CA SER A 374 -31.01 0.06 9.24
C SER A 374 -30.94 -0.14 10.75
N ALA A 375 -30.19 -1.15 11.18
CA ALA A 375 -29.81 -1.35 12.58
C ALA A 375 -28.31 -1.62 12.68
N LEU A 376 -27.70 -1.24 13.80
CA LEU A 376 -26.37 -1.68 14.16
C LEU A 376 -26.48 -3.02 14.89
N LEU A 377 -25.93 -4.07 14.30
CA LEU A 377 -25.75 -5.35 14.97
C LEU A 377 -24.45 -5.31 15.78
N LEU A 378 -24.58 -5.32 17.10
CA LEU A 378 -23.49 -5.45 18.05
C LEU A 378 -23.35 -6.92 18.47
N ILE A 379 -22.14 -7.47 18.38
CA ILE A 379 -21.81 -8.82 18.85
C ILE A 379 -20.92 -8.66 20.08
N ARG A 380 -21.47 -8.87 21.26
CA ARG A 380 -20.80 -8.73 22.56
C ARG A 380 -20.20 -10.06 22.99
N PHE A 381 -19.04 -10.04 23.63
CA PHE A 381 -18.54 -11.22 24.33
C PHE A 381 -19.40 -11.48 25.56
N ARG A 382 -19.90 -12.71 25.72
CA ARG A 382 -20.58 -13.13 26.95
C ARG A 382 -19.51 -13.32 28.05
N ARG A 383 -19.71 -12.67 29.20
CA ARG A 383 -18.78 -12.68 30.33
C ARG A 383 -19.15 -13.70 31.39
#